data_AF-A0A519VZZ4-F1
#
_entry.id   AF-A0A519VZZ4-F1
#
_cell.length_a   1.000
_cell.length_b   1.000
_cell.length_c   1.000
_cell.angle_alpha   90.00
_cell.angle_beta   90.00
_cell.angle_gamma   90.00
#
_symmetry.space_group_name_H-M   'P 1'
#
loop_
_entity.id
_entity.type
_entity.pdbx_description
1 polymer ?
#
loop_
_entity_poly.entity_id
_entity_poly.type
_entity_poly.pdbx_seq_one_letter_code
_entity_poly.pdbx_strand_id
1 'polypeptide(L)'
;HIIKPVVSAYTLFLGVKILLKAIAKPKKTKPLTKVGPLAFIGAFLDSIGGGGWGPIVTSTLIARGGNPRYTIGSVNLTEFFVTLASSLTFIMMIGLVHWQIILGLILGGCIAAPFGALLTKRLNAKTIMIMVGVIVIIVSLRTIYILLSKMI
;
A
#
# COMPACT_ATOMS: atom_id res chain seq x y z
N HIS A 1 20.39 8.96 -12.05
CA HIS A 1 19.33 9.59 -12.86
C HIS A 1 18.22 8.62 -13.34
N ILE A 2 18.33 7.29 -13.17
CA ILE A 2 17.37 6.29 -13.71
C ILE A 2 16.29 5.84 -12.70
N ILE A 3 16.51 6.04 -11.40
CA ILE A 3 15.62 5.52 -10.34
C ILE A 3 14.24 6.21 -10.31
N LYS A 4 14.20 7.52 -10.58
CA LYS A 4 12.97 8.33 -10.54
C LYS A 4 11.89 7.88 -11.55
N PRO A 5 12.19 7.64 -12.83
CA PRO A 5 11.19 7.16 -13.79
C PRO A 5 10.71 5.72 -13.51
N VAL A 6 11.58 4.85 -12.97
CA VAL A 6 11.19 3.48 -12.60
C VAL A 6 10.20 3.49 -11.44
N VAL A 7 10.45 4.31 -10.41
CA VAL A 7 9.54 4.46 -9.27
C VAL A 7 8.20 5.07 -9.70
N SER A 8 8.19 6.04 -10.62
CA SER A 8 6.92 6.64 -11.10
C SER A 8 6.11 5.68 -11.97
N ALA A 9 6.76 4.88 -12.81
CA ALA A 9 6.07 3.86 -13.60
C ALA A 9 5.43 2.80 -12.68
N TYR A 10 6.14 2.43 -11.61
CA TYR A 10 5.66 1.50 -10.60
C TYR A 10 4.47 2.05 -9.81
N THR A 11 4.54 3.29 -9.31
CA THR A 11 3.43 3.91 -8.57
C THR A 11 2.21 4.16 -9.45
N LEU A 12 2.41 4.48 -10.74
CA LEU A 12 1.33 4.57 -11.72
C LEU A 12 0.63 3.21 -11.91
N PHE A 13 1.41 2.14 -12.12
CA PHE A 13 0.85 0.79 -12.25
C PHE A 13 0.06 0.38 -11.00
N LEU A 14 0.59 0.68 -9.81
CA LEU A 14 -0.08 0.41 -8.54
C LEU A 14 -1.39 1.21 -8.42
N GLY A 15 -1.38 2.51 -8.78
CA GLY A 15 -2.55 3.37 -8.81
C GLY A 15 -3.65 2.85 -9.73
N VAL A 16 -3.28 2.48 -10.96
CA VAL A 16 -4.19 1.85 -11.93
C VAL A 16 -4.79 0.57 -11.36
N LYS A 17 -3.99 -0.28 -10.71
CA LYS A 17 -4.48 -1.52 -10.08
C LYS A 17 -5.47 -1.26 -8.94
N ILE A 18 -5.22 -0.25 -8.11
CA ILE A 18 -6.12 0.14 -7.02
C ILE A 18 -7.49 0.54 -7.58
N LEU A 19 -7.54 1.29 -8.69
CA LEU A 19 -8.79 1.69 -9.33
C LEU A 19 -9.53 0.55 -10.00
N LEU A 20 -8.80 -0.26 -10.76
CA LEU A 20 -9.37 -1.46 -11.37
C LEU A 20 -10.00 -2.35 -10.29
N LYS A 21 -9.40 -2.39 -9.10
CA LYS A 21 -9.95 -3.14 -7.96
C LYS A 21 -11.10 -2.43 -7.25
N ALA A 22 -11.10 -1.10 -7.18
CA ALA A 22 -12.22 -0.31 -6.63
C ALA A 22 -13.50 -0.46 -7.48
N ILE A 23 -13.35 -0.71 -8.79
CA ILE A 23 -14.44 -0.92 -9.75
C ILE A 23 -14.79 -2.41 -9.89
N ALA A 24 -13.86 -3.33 -9.64
CA ALA A 24 -14.09 -4.77 -9.75
C ALA A 24 -15.07 -5.29 -8.67
N LYS A 25 -16.11 -6.02 -9.11
CA LYS A 25 -17.04 -6.72 -8.20
C LYS A 25 -16.30 -7.82 -7.41
N PRO A 26 -16.58 -8.00 -6.11
CA PRO A 26 -15.96 -9.06 -5.32
C PRO A 26 -16.37 -10.42 -5.87
N LYS A 27 -15.43 -11.11 -6.53
CA LYS A 27 -15.64 -12.46 -7.06
C LYS A 27 -15.33 -13.45 -5.93
N LYS A 28 -16.35 -14.10 -5.38
CA LYS A 28 -16.19 -15.21 -4.43
C LYS A 28 -15.41 -16.31 -5.14
N THR A 29 -14.18 -16.56 -4.70
CA THR A 29 -13.32 -17.62 -5.27
C THR A 29 -13.00 -18.64 -4.19
N LYS A 30 -12.64 -19.86 -4.61
CA LYS A 30 -12.34 -20.99 -3.72
C LYS A 30 -11.25 -20.63 -2.68
N PRO A 31 -11.31 -21.19 -1.46
CA PRO A 31 -10.31 -20.96 -0.41
C PRO A 31 -8.89 -21.27 -0.92
N LEU A 32 -7.93 -20.41 -0.58
CA LEU A 32 -6.52 -20.62 -0.92
C LEU A 32 -5.90 -21.60 0.07
N THR A 33 -5.42 -22.73 -0.44
CA THR A 33 -4.52 -23.64 0.28
C THR A 33 -3.05 -23.16 0.26
N LYS A 34 -2.69 -22.18 -0.59
CA LYS A 34 -1.32 -21.65 -0.71
C LYS A 34 -1.30 -20.13 -0.58
N VAL A 35 -1.10 -19.64 0.64
CA VAL A 35 -1.06 -18.19 0.97
C VAL A 35 0.34 -17.59 0.73
N GLY A 36 1.39 -18.42 0.78
CA GLY A 36 2.79 -18.00 0.66
C GLY A 36 3.14 -17.17 -0.59
N PRO A 37 2.80 -17.60 -1.82
CA PRO A 37 3.12 -16.84 -3.03
C PRO A 37 2.43 -15.47 -3.08
N LEU A 38 1.19 -15.39 -2.56
CA LEU A 38 0.43 -14.15 -2.52
C LEU A 38 1.03 -13.17 -1.50
N ALA A 39 1.43 -13.68 -0.34
CA ALA A 39 2.10 -12.88 0.69
C ALA A 39 3.47 -12.38 0.22
N PHE A 40 4.23 -13.19 -0.51
CA PHE A 40 5.52 -12.80 -1.09
C PHE A 40 5.38 -11.65 -2.09
N ILE A 41 4.46 -11.78 -3.04
CA ILE A 41 4.19 -10.72 -4.04
C ILE A 41 3.66 -9.46 -3.34
N GLY A 42 2.76 -9.62 -2.36
CA GLY A 42 2.23 -8.51 -1.58
C GLY A 42 3.34 -7.74 -0.84
N ALA A 43 4.21 -8.46 -0.14
CA ALA A 43 5.34 -7.89 0.59
C ALA A 43 6.36 -7.20 -0.32
N PHE A 44 6.72 -7.82 -1.44
CA PHE A 44 7.65 -7.22 -2.41
C PHE A 44 7.11 -5.90 -2.97
N LEU A 45 5.82 -5.89 -3.35
CA LEU A 45 5.18 -4.69 -3.88
C LEU A 45 5.05 -3.58 -2.81
N ASP A 46 4.81 -3.97 -1.56
CA ASP A 46 4.74 -3.04 -0.45
C ASP A 46 6.10 -2.39 -0.13
N SER A 47 7.19 -3.17 -0.16
CA SER A 47 8.55 -2.65 0.03
C SER A 47 9.03 -1.70 -1.07
N ILE A 48 8.54 -1.82 -2.31
CA ILE A 48 8.98 -0.98 -3.44
C ILE A 48 8.25 0.36 -3.49
N GLY A 49 6.96 0.40 -3.16
CA GLY A 49 6.19 1.65 -3.29
C GLY A 49 5.01 1.83 -2.37
N GLY A 50 4.83 0.96 -1.37
CA GLY A 50 3.81 1.09 -0.32
C GLY A 50 2.38 0.85 -0.81
N GLY A 51 1.58 0.12 -0.03
CA GLY A 51 0.16 -0.09 -0.29
C GLY A 51 -0.16 -1.32 -1.15
N GLY A 52 0.78 -2.26 -1.30
CA GLY A 52 0.56 -3.52 -2.02
C GLY A 52 -0.31 -4.51 -1.24
N TRP A 53 -0.22 -4.49 0.09
CA TRP A 53 -0.80 -5.50 0.98
C TRP A 53 -2.34 -5.47 1.02
N GLY A 54 -2.97 -4.31 1.19
CA GLY A 54 -4.44 -4.17 1.26
C GLY A 54 -5.19 -4.65 0.00
N PRO A 55 -4.86 -4.09 -1.18
CA PRO A 55 -5.50 -4.46 -2.44
C PRO A 55 -5.08 -5.82 -2.97
N ILE A 56 -4.00 -6.46 -2.54
CA ILE A 56 -3.59 -7.75 -3.13
C ILE A 56 -3.83 -8.90 -2.16
N VAL A 57 -3.46 -8.75 -0.90
CA VAL A 57 -3.49 -9.84 0.08
C VAL A 57 -4.79 -9.82 0.87
N THR A 58 -5.11 -8.70 1.55
CA THR A 58 -6.29 -8.61 2.45
C THR A 58 -7.60 -8.86 1.70
N SER A 59 -7.80 -8.16 0.59
CA SER A 59 -8.99 -8.30 -0.24
C SER A 59 -9.13 -9.69 -0.87
N THR A 60 -8.03 -10.38 -1.17
CA THR A 60 -8.08 -11.75 -1.73
C THR A 60 -8.40 -12.78 -0.66
N LEU A 61 -7.87 -12.63 0.56
CA LEU A 61 -8.23 -13.50 1.69
C LEU A 61 -9.69 -13.32 2.11
N ILE A 62 -10.18 -12.08 2.19
CA ILE A 62 -11.60 -11.79 2.50
C ILE A 62 -12.52 -12.31 1.38
N ALA A 63 -12.18 -12.09 0.11
CA ALA A 63 -12.97 -12.57 -1.04
C ALA A 63 -13.02 -14.11 -1.15
N ARG A 64 -12.07 -14.81 -0.53
CA ARG A 64 -11.96 -16.28 -0.53
C ARG A 64 -12.59 -16.96 0.69
N GLY A 65 -13.35 -16.21 1.50
CA GLY A 65 -14.19 -16.77 2.57
C GLY A 65 -13.54 -16.81 3.94
N GLY A 66 -12.38 -16.19 4.15
CA GLY A 66 -11.83 -16.00 5.50
C GLY A 66 -12.76 -15.14 6.36
N ASN A 67 -12.89 -15.48 7.65
CA ASN A 67 -13.60 -14.61 8.59
C ASN A 67 -12.95 -13.22 8.54
N PRO A 68 -13.69 -12.15 8.20
CA PRO A 68 -13.11 -10.83 8.01
C PRO A 68 -12.33 -10.33 9.21
N ARG A 69 -12.81 -10.59 10.44
CA ARG A 69 -12.16 -10.11 11.67
C ARG A 69 -10.83 -10.81 11.90
N TYR A 70 -10.78 -12.13 11.70
CA TYR A 70 -9.55 -12.92 11.84
C TYR A 70 -8.54 -12.58 10.74
N THR A 71 -9.03 -12.50 9.50
CA THR A 71 -8.20 -12.18 8.33
C THR A 71 -7.54 -10.81 8.47
N ILE A 72 -8.30 -9.78 8.85
CA ILE A 72 -7.76 -8.43 9.03
C ILE A 72 -6.69 -8.41 10.13
N GLY A 73 -6.93 -9.08 11.25
CA GLY A 73 -5.96 -9.17 12.35
C GLY A 73 -4.65 -9.86 11.95
N SER A 74 -4.72 -11.03 11.32
CA SER A 74 -3.55 -11.78 10.87
C SER A 74 -2.76 -11.04 9.79
N VAL A 75 -3.46 -10.36 8.88
CA VAL A 75 -2.84 -9.56 7.83
C VAL A 75 -2.08 -8.37 8.43
N ASN A 76 -2.70 -7.62 9.34
CA ASN A 76 -2.04 -6.47 9.98
C ASN A 76 -0.79 -6.90 10.78
N LEU A 77 -0.85 -8.05 11.47
CA LEU A 77 0.32 -8.59 12.16
C LEU A 77 1.45 -8.94 11.17
N THR A 78 1.12 -9.56 10.04
CA THR A 78 2.11 -9.90 9.02
C THR A 78 2.74 -8.65 8.40
N GLU A 79 1.91 -7.65 8.09
CA GLU A 79 2.35 -6.36 7.55
C GLU A 79 3.30 -5.63 8.50
N PHE A 80 3.05 -5.69 9.81
CA PHE A 80 3.98 -5.16 10.81
C PHE A 80 5.36 -5.82 10.73
N PHE A 81 5.45 -7.15 10.64
CA PHE A 81 6.74 -7.83 10.52
C PHE A 81 7.45 -7.53 9.20
N VAL A 82 6.71 -7.47 8.09
CA VAL A 82 7.27 -7.14 6.76
C VAL A 82 7.84 -5.71 6.75
N THR A 83 7.06 -4.75 7.26
CA THR A 83 7.50 -3.34 7.34
C THR A 83 8.66 -3.15 8.31
N LEU A 84 8.67 -3.86 9.44
CA LEU A 84 9.79 -3.88 10.38
C LEU A 84 11.06 -4.42 9.74
N ALA A 85 10.98 -5.57 9.06
CA ALA A 85 12.11 -6.17 8.36
C ALA A 85 12.63 -5.26 7.25
N SER A 86 11.74 -4.65 6.47
CA SER A 86 12.10 -3.68 5.44
C SER A 86 12.80 -2.45 6.05
N SER A 87 12.27 -1.93 7.15
CA SER A 87 12.84 -0.77 7.86
C SER A 87 14.24 -1.08 8.40
N LEU A 88 14.42 -2.26 9.02
CA LEU A 88 15.73 -2.71 9.52
C LEU A 88 16.74 -2.86 8.37
N THR A 89 16.31 -3.43 7.25
CA THR A 89 17.15 -3.60 6.06
C THR A 89 17.61 -2.24 5.52
N PHE A 90 16.70 -1.27 5.45
CA PHE A 90 17.07 0.10 5.05
C PHE A 90 18.03 0.77 6.02
N ILE A 91 17.82 0.60 7.33
CA ILE A 91 18.72 1.14 8.37
C ILE A 91 20.12 0.51 8.26
N MET A 92 20.21 -0.81 8.06
CA MET A 92 21.50 -1.50 7.89
C MET A 92 22.20 -1.14 6.58
N MET A 93 21.46 -0.96 5.49
CA MET A 93 22.03 -0.72 4.16
C MET A 93 22.41 0.75 3.92
N ILE A 94 21.60 1.69 4.40
CA ILE A 94 21.75 3.13 4.12
C ILE A 94 22.28 3.89 5.36
N GLY A 95 22.10 3.35 6.58
CA GLY A 95 22.42 4.05 7.83
C GLY A 95 21.34 5.03 8.29
N LEU A 96 21.50 5.58 9.50
CA LEU A 96 20.57 6.57 10.10
C LEU A 96 20.83 8.01 9.60
N VAL A 97 20.87 8.20 8.29
CA VAL A 97 21.21 9.50 7.66
C VAL A 97 20.13 10.57 7.90
N HIS A 98 18.89 10.15 8.14
CA HIS A 98 17.71 11.03 8.20
C HIS A 98 16.82 10.77 9.42
N TRP A 99 17.42 10.62 10.61
CA TRP A 99 16.69 10.30 11.84
C TRP A 99 15.60 11.33 12.19
N GLN A 100 15.79 12.61 11.84
CA GLN A 100 14.77 13.65 12.05
C GLN A 100 13.52 13.42 11.18
N ILE A 101 13.70 13.01 9.93
CA ILE A 101 12.58 12.72 9.01
C ILE A 101 11.83 11.49 9.51
N ILE A 102 12.55 10.45 9.94
CA ILE A 102 11.97 9.23 10.50
C ILE A 102 11.11 9.56 11.73
N LEU A 103 11.63 10.35 12.67
CA LEU A 103 10.87 10.80 13.85
C LEU A 103 9.65 11.63 13.48
N GLY A 104 9.78 12.56 12.54
CA GLY A 104 8.66 13.36 12.06
C GLY A 104 7.55 12.50 11.45
N LEU A 105 7.92 11.47 10.68
CA LEU A 105 6.98 10.51 10.11
C LEU A 105 6.31 9.63 11.18
N ILE A 106 7.06 9.17 12.19
CA ILE A 106 6.50 8.39 13.31
C ILE A 106 5.49 9.23 14.08
N LEU A 107 5.86 10.45 14.50
CA LEU A 107 4.98 11.34 15.26
C LEU A 107 3.76 11.75 14.45
N GLY A 108 3.95 12.14 13.18
CA GLY A 108 2.86 12.47 12.27
C GLY A 108 1.91 11.28 12.04
N GLY A 109 2.45 10.07 11.88
CA GLY A 109 1.67 8.84 11.74
C GLY A 109 0.88 8.50 13.01
N CYS A 110 1.50 8.57 14.19
CA CYS A 110 0.84 8.33 15.47
C CYS A 110 -0.32 9.29 15.71
N ILE A 111 -0.15 10.58 15.37
CA ILE A 111 -1.21 11.58 15.49
C ILE A 111 -2.29 11.35 14.43
N ALA A 112 -1.93 11.03 13.19
CA ALA A 112 -2.88 10.83 12.09
C ALA A 112 -3.73 9.55 12.23
N ALA A 113 -3.19 8.49 12.84
CA ALA A 113 -3.87 7.20 13.02
C ALA A 113 -5.27 7.29 13.68
N PRO A 114 -5.47 7.97 14.82
CA PRO A 114 -6.80 8.12 15.42
C PRO A 114 -7.77 8.91 14.52
N PHE A 115 -7.30 9.92 13.79
CA PHE A 115 -8.16 10.63 12.83
C PHE A 115 -8.60 9.70 11.68
N GLY A 116 -7.69 8.88 11.17
CA GLY A 116 -7.99 7.85 10.17
C GLY A 116 -9.02 6.83 10.67
N ALA A 117 -8.86 6.36 11.92
CA ALA A 117 -9.82 5.46 12.57
C ALA A 117 -11.22 6.12 12.72
N LEU A 118 -11.27 7.42 13.04
CA LEU A 118 -12.52 8.16 13.16
C LEU A 118 -13.23 8.34 11.80
N LEU A 119 -12.46 8.65 10.76
CA LEU A 119 -12.95 8.82 9.38
C LEU A 119 -13.48 7.50 8.81
N THR A 120 -12.74 6.41 8.99
CA THR A 120 -13.15 5.07 8.53
C THR A 120 -14.40 4.56 9.24
N LYS A 121 -14.68 5.01 10.47
CA LYS A 121 -15.93 4.71 11.19
C LYS A 121 -17.17 5.37 10.55
N ARG A 122 -17.02 6.53 9.91
CA ARG A 122 -18.15 7.30 9.33
C ARG A 122 -18.34 7.10 7.83
N LEU A 123 -17.32 6.65 7.10
CA LEU A 123 -17.34 6.54 5.65
C LEU A 123 -17.44 5.08 5.18
N ASN A 124 -18.24 4.85 4.14
CA ASN A 124 -18.32 3.55 3.50
C ASN A 124 -16.98 3.19 2.83
N ALA A 125 -16.54 1.93 2.99
CA ALA A 125 -15.26 1.44 2.45
C ALA A 125 -15.09 1.70 0.94
N LYS A 126 -16.19 1.69 0.18
CA LYS A 126 -16.19 2.00 -1.25
C LYS A 126 -15.78 3.44 -1.54
N THR A 127 -16.29 4.40 -0.77
CA THR A 127 -15.95 5.83 -0.91
C THR A 127 -14.48 6.07 -0.61
N ILE A 128 -13.95 5.45 0.45
CA ILE A 128 -12.54 5.56 0.84
C ILE A 128 -11.64 5.01 -0.28
N MET A 129 -11.95 3.82 -0.83
CA MET A 129 -11.18 3.25 -1.94
C MET A 129 -11.19 4.15 -3.19
N ILE A 130 -12.33 4.73 -3.54
CA ILE A 130 -12.43 5.64 -4.70
C ILE A 130 -11.60 6.90 -4.46
N MET A 131 -11.70 7.52 -3.29
CA MET A 131 -10.92 8.72 -2.95
C MET A 131 -9.41 8.46 -3.00
N VAL A 132 -8.95 7.37 -2.37
CA VAL A 132 -7.53 6.98 -2.40
C VAL A 132 -7.08 6.71 -3.83
N GLY A 133 -7.87 5.96 -4.62
CA GLY A 133 -7.56 5.70 -6.02
C GLY A 133 -7.39 6.99 -6.83
N VAL A 134 -8.33 7.94 -6.75
CA VAL A 134 -8.28 9.22 -7.46
C VAL A 134 -7.05 10.05 -7.06
N ILE A 135 -6.76 10.14 -5.77
CA ILE A 135 -5.58 10.86 -5.28
C ILE A 135 -4.30 10.26 -5.85
N VAL A 136 -4.17 8.93 -5.84
CA VAL A 136 -2.99 8.23 -6.37
C VAL A 136 -2.84 8.46 -7.88
N ILE A 137 -3.93 8.47 -8.67
CA ILE A 137 -3.86 8.82 -10.10
C ILE A 137 -3.31 10.23 -10.27
N ILE A 138 -3.88 11.21 -9.56
CA ILE A 138 -3.52 12.61 -9.73
C ILE A 138 -2.04 12.81 -9.39
N VAL A 139 -1.57 12.21 -8.29
CA VAL A 139 -0.16 12.26 -7.89
C VAL A 139 0.74 11.58 -8.93
N SER A 140 0.31 10.44 -9.48
CA SER A 140 1.06 9.72 -10.50
C SER A 140 1.14 10.51 -11.82
N LEU A 141 0.03 11.09 -12.28
CA LEU A 141 -0.03 11.98 -13.44
C LEU A 141 0.85 13.21 -13.26
N ARG A 142 0.81 13.85 -12.08
CA ARG A 142 1.68 14.98 -11.76
C ARG A 142 3.16 14.58 -11.81
N THR A 143 3.50 13.41 -11.28
CA THR A 143 4.87 12.90 -11.27
C THR A 143 5.38 12.65 -12.69
N ILE A 144 4.55 12.04 -13.55
CA ILE A 144 4.87 11.82 -14.96
C ILE A 144 5.04 13.14 -15.70
N TYR A 145 4.15 14.11 -15.46
CA TYR A 145 4.26 15.44 -16.07
C TYR A 145 5.56 16.15 -15.68
N ILE A 146 5.93 16.13 -14.39
CA ILE A 146 7.19 16.72 -13.91
C ILE A 146 8.41 16.00 -14.51
N LEU A 147 8.34 14.69 -14.71
CA LEU A 147 9.42 13.93 -15.35
C LEU A 147 9.55 14.28 -16.84
N LEU A 148 8.43 14.43 -17.54
CA LEU A 148 8.40 14.81 -18.96
C LEU A 148 8.90 16.25 -19.16
N SER A 149 8.48 17.19 -18.31
CA SER A 149 8.92 18.60 -18.38
C SER A 149 10.39 18.80 -17.99
N LYS A 150 11.03 17.81 -17.37
CA LYS A 150 12.45 17.85 -17.01
C LYS A 150 13.33 17.17 -18.05
N MET A 151 12.70 16.53 -19.05
CA MET A 151 13.36 15.81 -20.15
C MET A 151 13.34 16.59 -21.47
N ILE A 152 12.46 17.61 -21.57
CA ILE A 152 12.50 18.70 -22.54
C ILE A 152 13.37 19.82 -21.97
#